data_AF-A0AAW9KM45-F1
#
_entry.id   AF-A0AAW9KM45-F1
#
_cell.length_a   1.000
_cell.length_b   1.000
_cell.length_c   1.000
_cell.angle_alpha   90.00
_cell.angle_beta   90.00
_cell.angle_gamma   90.00
#
_symmetry.space_group_name_H-M   'P 1'
#
loop_
_entity.id
_entity.type
_entity.pdbx_description
1 polymer ?
#
loop_
_entity_poly.entity_id
_entity_poly.type
_entity_poly.pdbx_seq_one_letter_code
_entity_poly.pdbx_strand_id
1 'polypeptide(L)' 'ATISGSDIAISPSVKYLKALGVEINIPHDPKAIKNQDAIIHSAIIKEDNTEIQRAKELEIPILSRKDALYSILK' A
#
# COMPACT_ATOMS: atom_id res chain seq x y z
N ALA A 1 0.06 8.26 12.40
CA ALA A 1 -0.12 8.29 10.93
C ALA A 1 -1.39 7.53 10.59
N THR A 2 -2.14 7.97 9.58
CA THR A 2 -3.26 7.18 9.03
C THR A 2 -2.69 6.14 8.09
N ILE A 3 -3.02 4.86 8.29
CA ILE A 3 -2.47 3.74 7.52
C ILE A 3 -3.63 2.96 6.90
N SER A 4 -3.48 2.64 5.62
CA SER A 4 -4.33 1.72 4.86
C SER A 4 -3.44 0.78 4.04
N GLY A 5 -4.01 -0.30 3.52
CA GLY A 5 -3.26 -1.24 2.69
C GLY A 5 -4.13 -2.06 1.74
N SER A 6 -3.47 -2.92 0.98
CA SER A 6 -4.11 -3.86 0.07
C SER A 6 -3.32 -5.18 0.05
N ASP A 7 -3.98 -6.26 -0.32
CA ASP A 7 -3.36 -7.56 -0.58
C ASP A 7 -4.19 -8.30 -1.64
N ILE A 8 -3.65 -9.37 -2.22
CA ILE A 8 -4.38 -10.19 -3.19
C ILE A 8 -5.41 -11.09 -2.50
N ALA A 9 -5.18 -11.45 -1.23
CA ALA A 9 -6.04 -12.37 -0.49
C ALA A 9 -6.01 -12.13 1.02
N ILE A 10 -7.01 -12.69 1.72
CA ILE A 10 -7.06 -12.65 3.18
C ILE A 10 -5.96 -13.56 3.76
N SER A 11 -5.16 -13.01 4.66
CA SER A 11 -4.13 -13.71 5.45
C SER A 11 -4.31 -13.46 6.95
N PRO A 12 -3.63 -14.22 7.84
CA PRO A 12 -3.63 -13.93 9.28
C PRO A 12 -3.20 -12.49 9.58
N SER A 13 -2.20 -11.96 8.87
CA SER A 13 -1.75 -10.58 9.01
C SER A 13 -2.81 -9.57 8.61
N VAL A 14 -3.54 -9.81 7.50
CA VAL A 14 -4.68 -8.97 7.10
C VAL A 14 -5.77 -8.97 8.16
N LYS A 15 -6.12 -10.14 8.71
CA LYS A 15 -7.14 -10.25 9.77
C LYS A 15 -6.72 -9.47 11.02
N TYR A 16 -5.47 -9.62 11.44
CA TYR A 16 -4.91 -8.90 12.58
C TYR A 16 -4.96 -7.38 12.38
N LEU A 17 -4.48 -6.87 11.23
CA LEU A 17 -4.48 -5.44 10.94
C LEU A 17 -5.90 -4.87 10.82
N LYS A 18 -6.84 -5.60 10.20
CA LYS A 18 -8.26 -5.21 10.19
C LYS A 18 -8.86 -5.15 11.59
N ALA A 19 -8.51 -6.09 12.48
CA ALA A 19 -8.95 -6.07 13.88
C ALA A 19 -8.40 -4.87 14.66
N LEU A 20 -7.24 -4.33 14.24
CA LEU A 20 -6.69 -3.07 14.75
C LEU A 20 -7.31 -1.81 14.12
N GLY A 21 -8.26 -1.96 13.20
CA GLY A 21 -8.95 -0.85 12.53
C GLY A 21 -8.26 -0.33 11.26
N VAL A 22 -7.24 -1.04 10.74
CA VAL A 22 -6.60 -0.67 9.47
C VAL A 22 -7.52 -1.02 8.29
N GLU A 23 -7.79 -0.05 7.43
CA GLU A 23 -8.52 -0.28 6.18
C GLU A 23 -7.65 -1.09 5.22
N ILE A 24 -8.10 -2.30 4.87
CA ILE A 24 -7.40 -3.17 3.91
C ILE A 24 -8.34 -3.63 2.80
N ASN A 25 -8.01 -3.25 1.57
CA ASN A 25 -8.69 -3.66 0.34
C ASN A 25 -8.20 -5.03 -0.12
N ILE A 26 -9.14 -5.91 -0.49
CA ILE A 26 -8.86 -7.23 -1.05
C ILE A 26 -9.84 -7.47 -2.23
N PRO A 27 -9.38 -7.79 -3.45
CA PRO A 27 -7.99 -7.76 -3.89
C PRO A 27 -7.52 -6.30 -4.12
N HIS A 28 -6.39 -6.12 -4.82
CA HIS A 28 -5.92 -4.81 -5.26
C HIS A 28 -6.98 -4.07 -6.08
N ASP A 29 -7.22 -2.79 -5.76
CA ASP A 29 -8.21 -1.94 -6.43
C ASP A 29 -7.66 -0.51 -6.55
N PRO A 30 -7.54 0.08 -7.76
CA PRO A 30 -7.07 1.45 -7.93
C PRO A 30 -7.90 2.47 -7.13
N LYS A 31 -9.17 2.19 -6.80
CA LYS A 31 -10.01 3.06 -5.97
C LYS A 31 -9.54 3.18 -4.52
N ALA A 32 -8.67 2.27 -4.06
CA ALA A 32 -8.00 2.39 -2.76
C ALA A 32 -7.00 3.56 -2.73
N ILE A 33 -6.50 3.98 -3.90
CA ILE A 33 -5.54 5.07 -4.04
C ILE A 33 -6.28 6.37 -4.30
N LYS A 34 -6.18 7.29 -3.34
CA LYS A 34 -6.94 8.54 -3.30
C LYS A 34 -6.00 9.72 -3.11
N ASN A 35 -5.60 9.98 -1.88
CA ASN A 35 -4.84 11.17 -1.48
C ASN A 35 -3.81 10.82 -0.40
N GLN A 36 -3.26 9.60 -0.45
CA GLN A 36 -2.18 9.19 0.44
C GLN A 36 -0.93 10.05 0.19
N ASP A 37 -0.18 10.34 1.25
CA ASP A 37 1.08 11.09 1.16
C ASP A 37 2.20 10.29 0.49
N ALA A 38 2.14 8.96 0.58
CA ALA A 38 3.06 8.04 -0.08
C ALA A 38 2.43 6.64 -0.20
N ILE A 39 2.85 5.89 -1.22
CA ILE A 39 2.54 4.46 -1.40
C ILE A 39 3.80 3.64 -1.15
N ILE A 40 3.69 2.59 -0.33
CA ILE A 40 4.79 1.67 -0.05
C ILE A 40 4.44 0.31 -0.63
N HIS A 41 5.31 -0.25 -1.45
CA HIS A 41 5.10 -1.58 -2.03
C HIS A 41 6.26 -2.53 -1.76
N SER A 42 5.95 -3.83 -1.82
CA SER A 42 6.96 -4.88 -1.72
C SER A 42 7.58 -5.18 -3.10
N ALA A 43 8.69 -5.94 -3.11
CA ALA A 43 9.40 -6.30 -4.34
C ALA A 43 8.60 -7.16 -5.32
N ILE A 44 7.50 -7.81 -4.89
CA ILE A 44 6.66 -8.62 -5.78
C ILE A 44 5.60 -7.79 -6.51
N ILE A 45 5.31 -6.58 -6.03
CA ILE A 45 4.39 -5.66 -6.70
C ILE A 45 5.12 -5.04 -7.89
N LYS A 46 4.61 -5.35 -9.07
CA LYS A 46 5.13 -4.87 -10.35
C LYS A 46 4.50 -3.54 -10.74
N GLU A 47 5.11 -2.89 -11.72
CA GLU A 47 4.66 -1.60 -12.24
C GLU A 47 3.26 -1.64 -12.85
N ASP A 48 2.85 -2.76 -13.44
CA ASP A 48 1.52 -2.96 -14.02
C ASP A 48 0.40 -3.19 -12.99
N ASN A 49 0.73 -3.21 -11.69
CA ASN A 49 -0.27 -3.22 -10.64
C ASN A 49 -1.15 -1.95 -10.72
N THR A 50 -2.46 -2.14 -10.69
CA THR A 50 -3.45 -1.07 -10.85
C THR A 50 -3.32 0.05 -9.81
N GLU A 51 -2.89 -0.26 -8.60
CA GLU A 51 -2.69 0.72 -7.53
C GLU A 51 -1.42 1.55 -7.78
N ILE A 52 -0.36 0.93 -8.30
CA ILE A 52 0.88 1.63 -8.68
C ILE A 52 0.63 2.58 -9.86
N GLN A 53 -0.07 2.12 -10.89
CA GLN A 53 -0.46 2.96 -12.02
C GLN A 53 -1.31 4.15 -11.54
N ARG A 54 -2.29 3.90 -10.66
CA ARG A 54 -3.11 4.97 -10.11
C ARG A 54 -2.33 5.98 -9.27
N ALA A 55 -1.38 5.50 -8.46
CA ALA A 55 -0.52 6.38 -7.67
C ALA A 55 0.33 7.29 -8.58
N LYS A 56 0.83 6.77 -9.71
CA LYS A 56 1.54 7.56 -10.72
C LYS A 56 0.66 8.62 -11.38
N GLU A 57 -0.57 8.26 -11.77
CA GLU A 57 -1.53 9.21 -12.34
C GLU A 57 -1.84 10.38 -11.41
N LEU A 58 -1.83 10.12 -10.10
CA LEU A 58 -2.07 11.11 -9.05
C LEU A 58 -0.80 11.78 -8.54
N GLU A 59 0.36 11.48 -9.15
CA GLU A 59 1.66 12.00 -8.76
C GLU A 59 2.01 11.74 -7.27
N ILE A 60 1.46 10.67 -6.69
CA ILE A 60 1.74 10.26 -5.31
C ILE A 60 3.12 9.59 -5.26
N PRO A 61 4.02 9.97 -4.33
CA PRO A 61 5.31 9.33 -4.17
C PRO A 61 5.19 7.83 -3.90
N ILE A 62 5.93 7.03 -4.65
CA ILE A 62 5.99 5.57 -4.49
C ILE A 62 7.36 5.18 -3.94
N LEU A 63 7.36 4.47 -2.82
CA LEU A 63 8.56 3.98 -2.16
C LEU A 63 8.58 2.45 -2.17
N SER A 64 9.77 1.90 -2.43
CA SER A 64 9.99 0.50 -2.11
C SER A 64 9.96 0.32 -0.59
N ARG A 65 9.54 -0.86 -0.12
CA ARG A 65 9.62 -1.22 1.31
C ARG A 65 11.01 -1.00 1.91
N LYS A 66 12.08 -1.20 1.12
CA LYS A 66 13.46 -0.94 1.55
C LYS A 66 13.68 0.53 1.86
N ASP A 67 13.25 1.41 0.96
CA ASP A 67 13.47 2.86 1.09
C ASP A 67 12.60 3.45 2.19
N ALA A 68 11.35 2.98 2.32
CA ALA A 68 10.47 3.36 3.42
C ALA A 68 10.99 2.90 4.79
N LEU A 69 11.56 1.70 4.90
CA LEU A 69 12.17 1.26 6.15
C LEU A 69 13.40 2.12 6.50
N TYR A 70 14.22 2.45 5.51
CA TYR A 70 15.38 3.32 5.70
C TYR A 70 15.01 4.73 6.14
N SER A 71 13.87 5.29 5.70
CA SER A 71 13.41 6.60 6.14
C SER A 71 12.90 6.62 7.59
N ILE A 72 12.38 5.49 8.08
CA ILE A 72 11.86 5.35 9.45
C ILE A 72 12.98 5.12 10.47
N LEU A 73 14.02 4.36 10.09
CA LEU A 73 15.11 3.96 11.00
C LEU A 73 16.21 5.01 11.16
N LYS A 74 16.10 6.15 10.47
CA LYS A 74 16.97 7.32 10.65
C LYS A 74 16.43 8.23 11.74
#